data_AF-A0A6V7JF37-F1
#
_entry.id   AF-A0A6V7JF37-F1
#
_cell.length_a   1.000
_cell.length_b   1.000
_cell.length_c   1.000
_cell.angle_alpha   90.00
_cell.angle_beta   90.00
_cell.angle_gamma   90.00
#
_symmetry.space_group_name_H-M   'P 1'
#
loop_
_entity.id
_entity.type
_entity.pdbx_description
1 polymer ?
#
loop_
_entity_poly.entity_id
_entity_poly.type
_entity_poly.pdbx_seq_one_letter_code
_entity_poly.pdbx_strand_id
1 'polypeptide(L)'
;LIKLPQYENSHRISVYLSTPDEIDTLPILKHIFENGKEAFVPKYQGKVMSMVKLRDLKDYESLPLTKWNIKQPANDDVREDAMNTGGLDLVLLPGVAFTRN
;
A
#
# COMPACT_ATOMS: atom_id res chain seq x y z
N LEU A 1 7.84 -11.17 -7.98
CA LEU A 1 6.54 -10.86 -7.33
C LEU A 1 5.35 -11.24 -8.20
N ILE A 2 5.14 -10.61 -9.37
CA ILE A 2 3.91 -10.81 -10.16
C ILE A 2 3.66 -12.23 -10.68
N LYS A 3 4.71 -13.06 -10.77
CA LYS A 3 4.64 -14.49 -11.15
C LYS A 3 4.45 -15.43 -9.95
N LEU A 4 4.32 -14.89 -8.74
CA LEU A 4 4.11 -15.70 -7.55
C LEU A 4 2.62 -16.06 -7.44
N PRO A 5 2.26 -17.32 -7.19
CA PRO A 5 0.87 -17.73 -7.03
C PRO A 5 0.13 -16.93 -5.95
N GLN A 6 0.82 -16.53 -4.88
CA GLN A 6 0.27 -15.71 -3.80
C GLN A 6 -0.18 -14.33 -4.33
N TYR A 7 0.60 -13.73 -5.21
CA TYR A 7 0.25 -12.44 -5.83
C TYR A 7 -0.88 -12.62 -6.85
N GLU A 8 -0.77 -13.61 -7.73
CA GLU A 8 -1.75 -13.86 -8.79
C GLU A 8 -3.15 -14.10 -8.20
N ASN A 9 -3.24 -14.90 -7.13
CA ASN A 9 -4.50 -15.24 -6.47
C ASN A 9 -5.02 -14.17 -5.49
N SER A 10 -4.20 -13.20 -5.09
CA SER A 10 -4.61 -12.12 -4.19
C SER A 10 -5.47 -11.08 -4.89
N HIS A 11 -6.49 -10.55 -4.22
CA HIS A 11 -7.35 -9.48 -4.72
C HIS A 11 -7.17 -8.19 -3.90
N ARG A 12 -6.91 -8.32 -2.60
CA ARG A 12 -6.75 -7.20 -1.66
C ARG A 12 -5.33 -7.15 -1.16
N ILE A 13 -4.53 -6.23 -1.70
CA ILE A 13 -3.09 -6.19 -1.50
C ILE A 13 -2.70 -4.94 -0.74
N SER A 14 -1.98 -5.11 0.37
CA SER A 14 -1.27 -4.01 1.02
C SER A 14 0.08 -3.78 0.37
N VAL A 15 0.35 -2.53 0.01
CA VAL A 15 1.60 -2.07 -0.60
C VAL A 15 2.06 -0.80 0.13
N TYR A 16 3.31 -0.80 0.60
CA TYR A 16 3.91 0.41 1.16
C TYR A 16 4.28 1.38 0.03
N LEU A 17 4.26 2.68 0.32
CA LEU A 17 4.68 3.72 -0.62
C LEU A 17 6.15 4.03 -0.34
N SER A 18 7.02 3.60 -1.26
CA SER A 18 8.46 3.52 -1.06
C SER A 18 9.13 4.88 -0.84
N THR A 19 10.05 4.92 0.12
CA THR A 19 11.05 5.98 0.29
C THR A 19 12.22 5.80 -0.68
N PRO A 20 13.12 6.80 -0.81
CA PRO A 20 14.31 6.68 -1.67
C PRO A 20 15.26 5.53 -1.32
N ASP A 21 15.26 5.08 -0.06
CA ASP A 21 16.13 4.00 0.44
C ASP A 21 15.46 2.61 0.37
N GLU A 22 14.20 2.56 -0.09
CA GLU A 22 13.44 1.32 -0.26
C GLU A 22 13.32 0.92 -1.73
N ILE A 23 12.87 -0.32 -1.97
CA ILE A 23 12.53 -0.75 -3.32
C ILE A 23 11.34 0.07 -3.83
N ASP A 24 11.46 0.62 -5.04
CA ASP A 24 10.36 1.34 -5.69
C ASP A 24 9.16 0.42 -5.92
N THR A 25 8.07 0.68 -5.20
CA THR A 25 6.82 -0.08 -5.27
C THR A 25 5.81 0.52 -6.23
N LEU A 26 6.08 1.68 -6.85
CA LEU A 26 5.15 2.32 -7.77
C LEU A 26 4.81 1.43 -8.99
N PRO A 27 5.75 0.70 -9.61
CA PRO A 27 5.42 -0.25 -10.68
C PRO A 27 4.48 -1.36 -10.22
N ILE A 28 4.60 -1.80 -8.97
CA ILE A 28 3.72 -2.83 -8.38
C ILE A 28 2.32 -2.24 -8.18
N LEU A 29 2.22 -1.02 -7.65
CA LEU A 29 0.95 -0.32 -7.47
C LEU A 29 0.20 -0.14 -8.81
N LYS A 30 0.91 0.26 -9.87
CA LYS A 30 0.35 0.35 -11.23
C LYS A 30 -0.19 -0.99 -11.70
N HIS A 31 0.60 -2.06 -11.55
CA HIS A 31 0.19 -3.40 -11.93
C HIS A 31 -1.03 -3.90 -11.15
N ILE A 32 -1.16 -3.56 -9.85
CA ILE A 32 -2.34 -3.87 -9.03
C ILE A 32 -3.59 -3.26 -9.67
N PHE A 33 -3.56 -1.96 -10.00
CA PHE A 33 -4.69 -1.28 -10.62
C PHE A 33 -5.00 -1.80 -12.03
N GLU A 34 -3.99 -2.03 -12.87
CA GLU A 34 -4.16 -2.56 -14.23
C GLU A 34 -4.84 -3.94 -14.25
N ASN A 35 -4.67 -4.73 -13.19
CA ASN A 35 -5.27 -6.06 -13.05
C ASN A 35 -6.57 -6.05 -12.23
N GLY A 36 -7.16 -4.88 -11.94
CA GLY A 36 -8.42 -4.77 -11.21
C GLY A 36 -8.37 -5.24 -9.76
N LYS A 37 -7.16 -5.31 -9.17
CA LYS A 37 -6.95 -5.67 -7.77
C LYS A 37 -7.08 -4.41 -6.90
N GLU A 38 -7.43 -4.59 -5.62
CA GLU A 38 -7.54 -3.50 -4.66
C GLU A 38 -6.19 -3.23 -3.98
N ALA A 39 -5.78 -1.96 -3.97
CA ALA A 39 -4.55 -1.52 -3.32
C ALA A 39 -4.87 -0.83 -1.99
N PHE A 40 -4.18 -1.25 -0.93
CA PHE A 40 -4.23 -0.64 0.40
C PHE A 40 -2.85 -0.11 0.77
N VAL A 41 -2.79 1.10 1.32
CA VAL A 41 -1.53 1.75 1.73
C VAL A 41 -1.56 2.09 3.21
N PRO A 42 -0.40 2.12 3.88
CA PRO A 42 -0.35 2.55 5.27
C PRO A 42 -0.71 4.03 5.42
N LYS A 43 -1.59 4.36 6.37
CA LYS A 43 -1.86 5.72 6.84
C LYS A 43 -1.52 5.81 8.31
N TYR A 44 -0.66 6.76 8.67
CA TYR A 44 -0.25 6.98 10.06
C TYR A 44 -1.00 8.14 10.68
N GLN A 45 -1.54 7.91 11.88
CA GLN A 45 -2.11 8.93 12.75
C GLN A 45 -1.54 8.77 14.17
N GLY A 46 -0.48 9.54 14.46
CA GLY A 46 0.29 9.38 15.69
C GLY A 46 1.02 8.04 15.72
N LYS A 47 0.69 7.18 16.69
CA LYS A 47 1.25 5.82 16.83
C LYS A 47 0.40 4.74 16.17
N VAL A 48 -0.76 5.10 15.64
CA VAL A 48 -1.70 4.15 15.00
C VAL A 48 -1.44 4.14 13.51
N MET A 49 -1.32 2.94 12.95
CA MET A 49 -1.23 2.70 11.52
C MET A 49 -2.47 1.94 11.08
N SER A 50 -3.18 2.44 10.06
CA SER A 50 -4.25 1.73 9.38
C SER A 50 -3.87 1.44 7.92
N MET A 51 -4.51 0.44 7.32
CA MET A 51 -4.35 0.10 5.91
C MET A 51 -5.56 0.62 5.15
N VAL A 52 -5.39 1.72 4.41
CA VAL A 52 -6.50 2.42 3.75
C VAL A 52 -6.48 2.21 2.24
N LYS A 53 -7.67 2.07 1.65
CA LYS A 53 -7.83 1.82 0.22
C LYS A 53 -7.42 3.02 -0.63
N LEU A 54 -6.71 2.76 -1.72
CA LEU A 54 -6.54 3.70 -2.84
C LEU A 54 -7.61 3.45 -3.90
N ARG A 55 -8.09 4.54 -4.50
CA ARG A 55 -9.16 4.47 -5.52
C ARG A 55 -8.58 4.12 -6.89
N ASP A 56 -7.50 4.80 -7.28
CA ASP A 56 -6.79 4.63 -8.53
C ASP A 56 -5.39 5.28 -8.47
N LEU A 57 -4.70 5.32 -9.61
CA LEU A 57 -3.39 5.95 -9.72
C LEU A 57 -3.44 7.49 -9.59
N LYS A 58 -4.54 8.14 -10.01
CA LYS A 58 -4.70 9.60 -9.89
C LYS A 58 -4.87 10.01 -8.44
N ASP A 59 -5.64 9.22 -7.68
CA ASP A 59 -5.79 9.33 -6.25
C ASP A 59 -4.42 9.24 -5.56
N TYR A 60 -3.60 8.24 -5.89
CA TYR A 60 -2.19 8.17 -5.45
C TYR A 60 -1.37 9.41 -5.84
N GLU A 61 -1.49 9.90 -7.07
CA GLU A 61 -0.76 11.06 -7.56
C GLU A 61 -1.08 12.32 -6.74
N SER A 62 -2.34 12.47 -6.34
CA SER A 62 -2.87 13.61 -5.57
C SER A 62 -2.55 13.59 -4.07
N LEU A 63 -2.05 12.46 -3.53
CA LEU A 63 -1.80 12.34 -2.09
C LEU A 63 -0.77 13.36 -1.61
N PRO A 64 -1.02 14.02 -0.45
CA PRO A 64 -0.03 14.88 0.17
C PRO A 64 1.17 14.08 0.67
N LEU A 65 2.29 14.77 0.77
CA LEU A 65 3.52 14.22 1.36
C LEU A 65 3.52 14.47 2.87
N THR A 66 3.97 13.47 3.61
CA THR A 66 4.32 13.60 5.03
C THR A 66 5.65 14.35 5.21
N LYS A 67 6.01 14.65 6.46
CA LYS A 67 7.33 15.20 6.83
C LYS A 67 8.51 14.31 6.40
N TRP A 68 8.25 13.03 6.14
CA TRP A 68 9.23 12.03 5.70
C TRP A 68 9.23 11.82 4.18
N ASN A 69 8.55 12.69 3.43
CA ASN A 69 8.42 12.62 1.97
C ASN A 69 7.73 11.33 1.46
N ILE A 70 6.92 10.70 2.32
CA ILE A 70 6.08 9.55 1.97
C ILE A 70 4.67 10.08 1.70
N LYS A 71 4.04 9.61 0.61
CA LYS A 71 2.64 9.92 0.31
C LYS A 71 1.71 9.18 1.26
N GLN A 72 0.68 9.85 1.75
CA GLN A 72 -0.44 9.18 2.43
C GLN A 72 -1.71 10.04 2.35
N PRO A 73 -2.91 9.47 2.50
CA PRO A 73 -4.13 10.25 2.64
C PRO A 73 -4.08 11.23 3.82
N ALA A 74 -4.69 12.40 3.64
CA ALA A 74 -4.82 13.40 4.69
C ALA A 74 -5.61 12.85 5.89
N ASN A 75 -5.43 13.45 7.07
CA ASN A 75 -6.05 12.93 8.30
C ASN A 75 -7.58 12.95 8.23
N ASP A 76 -8.15 14.00 7.64
CA ASP A 76 -9.57 14.21 7.38
C ASP A 76 -10.12 13.43 6.17
N ASP A 77 -9.26 12.85 5.33
CA ASP A 77 -9.66 11.94 4.26
C ASP A 77 -9.99 10.57 4.85
N VAL A 78 -11.30 10.33 5.01
CA VAL A 78 -11.87 9.08 5.50
C VAL A 78 -11.95 8.08 4.36
N ARG A 79 -11.32 6.92 4.57
CA ARG A 79 -11.21 5.85 3.58
C ARG A 79 -11.54 4.50 4.20
N GLU A 80 -11.87 3.55 3.33
CA GLU A 80 -12.06 2.16 3.73
C GLU A 80 -10.79 1.60 4.36
N ASP A 81 -10.88 1.17 5.62
CA ASP A 81 -9.84 0.40 6.30
C ASP A 81 -9.97 -1.08 5.91
N ALA A 82 -8.86 -1.69 5.51
CA ALA A 82 -8.81 -3.09 5.13
C ALA A 82 -9.34 -4.00 6.24
N MET A 83 -9.03 -3.69 7.50
CA MET A 83 -9.42 -4.52 8.66
C MET A 83 -10.94 -4.50 8.91
N ASN A 84 -11.63 -3.46 8.47
CA ASN A 84 -13.08 -3.31 8.64
C ASN A 84 -13.88 -3.84 7.44
N THR A 85 -13.21 -4.15 6.33
CA THR A 85 -13.86 -4.43 5.03
C THR A 85 -13.49 -5.80 4.44
N GLY A 86 -12.95 -6.72 5.24
CA GLY A 86 -12.65 -8.09 4.82
C GLY A 86 -11.17 -8.49 4.85
N GLY A 87 -10.29 -7.67 5.42
CA GLY A 87 -8.88 -7.98 5.60
C GLY A 87 -8.05 -7.78 4.34
N LEU A 88 -6.90 -8.47 4.27
CA LEU A 88 -5.91 -8.41 3.20
C LEU A 88 -5.48 -9.84 2.83
N ASP A 89 -5.32 -10.10 1.54
CA ASP A 89 -4.85 -11.40 1.03
C ASP A 89 -3.31 -11.46 1.01
N LEU A 90 -2.67 -10.33 0.74
CA LEU A 90 -1.21 -10.21 0.63
C LEU A 90 -0.75 -8.88 1.22
N VAL A 91 0.34 -8.91 1.98
CA VAL A 91 0.99 -7.73 2.55
C VAL A 91 2.42 -7.68 2.06
N LEU A 92 2.77 -6.63 1.31
CA LEU A 92 4.15 -6.32 0.96
C LEU A 92 4.77 -5.56 2.13
N LEU A 93 5.66 -6.23 2.86
CA LEU A 93 6.29 -5.66 4.04
C LEU A 93 7.58 -4.91 3.66
N PRO A 94 7.69 -3.61 3.98
CA PRO A 94 8.97 -2.91 3.93
C PRO A 94 9.89 -3.40 5.06
N GLY A 95 11.19 -3.17 4.92
CA GLY A 95 12.14 -3.42 5.99
C GLY A 95 13.59 -3.17 5.56
N VAL A 96 14.42 -2.81 6.54
CA VAL A 96 15.84 -2.52 6.33
C VAL A 96 16.66 -3.81 6.19
N ALA A 97 16.31 -4.83 6.96
CA ALA A 97 17.03 -6.10 6.97
C ALA A 97 16.07 -7.26 7.24
N PHE A 98 16.28 -8.34 6.51
CA PHE A 98 15.62 -9.62 6.70
C PHE A 98 16.70 -10.71 6.70
N THR A 99 16.54 -11.71 7.56
CA THR A 99 17.32 -12.95 7.48
C THR A 99 16.41 -14.06 6.94
N ARG A 100 16.96 -15.24 6.67
CA ARG A 100 16.20 -16.34 6.04
C ARG A 100 15.26 -17.11 6.98
N ASN A 101 15.16 -16.74 8.27
CA ASN A 101 14.55 -17.57 9.32
C ASN A 101 13.19 -17.05 9.79
#